data_AF-A0A800J3H8-F1
#
_entry.id   AF-A0A800J3H8-F1
#
_cell.length_a   1.000
_cell.length_b   1.000
_cell.length_c   1.000
_cell.angle_alpha   90.00
_cell.angle_beta   90.00
_cell.angle_gamma   90.00
#
_symmetry.space_group_name_H-M   'P 1'
#
loop_
_entity.id
_entity.type
_entity.pdbx_description
1 polymer ?
#
loop_
_entity_poly.entity_id
_entity_poly.type
_entity_poly.pdbx_seq_one_letter_code
_entity_poly.pdbx_strand_id
1 'polypeptide(L)'
;PGARRAALYEAAKTYRNYHPSYRIESPFPDEFVDAEGTEWKRVPASKRGTLGDYSFLLEGEDEEDYADIEQMLAWDIRPEPVYDEEDEDA
;
A
#
# COMPACT_ATOMS: atom_id res chain seq x y z
N PRO A 1 -1.33 5.25 -14.01
CA PRO A 1 0.12 4.96 -14.03
C PRO A 1 0.75 5.12 -12.65
N GLY A 2 1.34 4.04 -12.14
CA GLY A 2 1.99 3.95 -10.82
C GLY A 2 3.06 5.01 -10.56
N ALA A 3 3.90 5.30 -11.56
CA ALA A 3 4.98 6.30 -11.46
C ALA A 3 4.51 7.69 -11.01
N ARG A 4 3.30 8.13 -11.41
CA ARG A 4 2.74 9.41 -10.95
C ARG A 4 2.39 9.37 -9.46
N ARG A 5 1.81 8.26 -8.99
CA ARG A 5 1.45 8.10 -7.57
C ARG A 5 2.70 8.00 -6.71
N ALA A 6 3.71 7.25 -7.15
CA ALA A 6 5.03 7.18 -6.50
C ALA A 6 5.66 8.56 -6.37
N ALA A 7 5.68 9.35 -7.47
CA ALA A 7 6.22 10.71 -7.44
C ALA A 7 5.47 11.65 -6.49
N LEU A 8 4.14 11.52 -6.38
CA LEU A 8 3.35 12.31 -5.42
C LEU A 8 3.64 11.93 -3.97
N TYR A 9 3.83 10.64 -3.70
CA TYR A 9 4.19 10.15 -2.36
C TYR A 9 5.59 10.64 -1.95
N GLU A 10 6.55 10.58 -2.85
CA GLU A 10 7.91 11.14 -2.63
C GLU A 10 7.91 12.65 -2.44
N ALA A 11 7.09 13.38 -3.20
CA ALA A 11 6.89 14.81 -3.00
C ALA A 11 6.29 15.10 -1.61
N ALA A 12 5.35 14.29 -1.14
CA ALA A 12 4.77 14.44 0.20
C ALA A 12 5.80 14.19 1.32
N LYS A 13 6.68 13.19 1.16
CA LYS A 13 7.83 12.94 2.05
C LYS A 13 8.78 14.12 2.08
N THR A 14 9.12 14.65 0.91
CA THR A 14 9.98 15.82 0.79
C THR A 14 9.35 17.05 1.47
N TYR A 15 8.06 17.28 1.27
CA TYR A 15 7.34 18.40 1.87
C TYR A 15 7.29 18.31 3.40
N ARG A 16 7.07 17.11 3.97
CA ARG A 16 7.11 16.86 5.42
C ARG A 16 8.44 17.28 6.06
N ASN A 17 9.57 17.14 5.36
CA ASN A 17 10.87 17.55 5.89
C ASN A 17 10.94 19.07 6.16
N TYR A 18 10.22 19.87 5.38
CA TYR A 18 10.12 21.32 5.56
C TYR A 18 8.94 21.73 6.46
N HIS A 19 7.93 20.87 6.59
CA HIS A 19 6.73 21.11 7.39
C HIS A 19 6.48 19.93 8.34
N PRO A 20 7.11 19.90 9.54
CA PRO A 20 7.06 18.76 10.45
C PRO A 20 5.66 18.38 10.94
N SER A 21 4.72 19.35 10.92
CA SER A 21 3.32 19.13 11.26
C SER A 21 2.53 18.41 10.16
N TYR A 22 3.08 18.30 8.94
CA TYR A 22 2.45 17.62 7.83
C TYR A 22 2.46 16.11 8.05
N ARG A 23 1.28 15.50 8.09
CA ARG A 23 1.11 14.05 8.21
C ARG A 23 1.02 13.44 6.82
N ILE A 24 1.79 12.39 6.60
CA ILE A 24 1.71 11.58 5.39
C ILE A 24 0.86 10.37 5.75
N GLU A 25 -0.30 10.26 5.11
CA GLU A 25 -1.18 9.10 5.24
C GLU A 25 -0.74 8.02 4.26
N SER A 26 -0.93 6.76 4.65
CA SER A 26 -0.69 5.64 3.74
C SER A 26 -1.68 5.73 2.58
N PRO A 27 -1.24 5.60 1.32
CA PRO A 27 -2.15 5.54 0.18
C PRO A 27 -2.90 4.20 0.09
N PHE A 28 -2.59 3.25 0.98
CA PHE A 28 -3.15 1.91 1.05
C PHE A 28 -3.82 1.66 2.42
N PRO A 29 -4.90 0.85 2.46
CA PRO A 29 -5.49 0.34 3.71
C PRO A 29 -4.50 -0.50 4.52
N ASP A 30 -4.85 -0.84 5.77
CA ASP A 30 -4.00 -1.71 6.60
C ASP A 30 -3.98 -3.17 6.10
N GLU A 31 -5.09 -3.67 5.55
CA GLU A 31 -5.21 -4.99 4.92
C GLU A 31 -6.07 -4.84 3.66
N PHE A 32 -5.64 -5.39 2.52
CA PHE A 32 -6.40 -5.36 1.27
C PHE A 32 -5.95 -6.45 0.29
N VAL A 33 -6.80 -6.77 -0.68
CA VAL A 33 -6.48 -7.63 -1.82
C VAL A 33 -6.33 -6.75 -3.06
N ASP A 34 -5.32 -7.01 -3.88
CA ASP A 34 -5.15 -6.29 -5.15
C ASP A 34 -5.89 -6.96 -6.31
N ALA A 35 -5.86 -6.32 -7.49
CA ALA A 35 -6.51 -6.85 -8.69
C ALA A 35 -5.90 -8.17 -9.22
N GLU A 36 -4.74 -8.58 -8.71
CA GLU A 36 -4.08 -9.84 -9.04
C GLU A 36 -4.41 -10.94 -8.00
N GLY A 37 -5.22 -10.62 -6.98
CA GLY A 37 -5.60 -11.55 -5.92
C GLY A 37 -4.55 -11.65 -4.80
N THR A 38 -3.52 -10.81 -4.79
CA THR A 38 -2.48 -10.83 -3.76
C THR A 38 -3.00 -10.16 -2.49
N GLU A 39 -2.88 -10.86 -1.35
CA GLU A 39 -3.23 -10.32 -0.04
C GLU A 39 -2.07 -9.48 0.51
N TRP A 40 -2.35 -8.22 0.79
CA TRP A 40 -1.40 -7.27 1.34
C TRP A 40 -1.76 -6.95 2.79
N LYS A 41 -0.76 -7.04 3.67
CA LYS A 41 -0.91 -6.75 5.09
C LYS A 41 0.12 -5.75 5.57
N ARG A 42 -0.33 -4.73 6.28
CA ARG A 42 0.57 -3.71 6.80
C ARG A 42 1.41 -4.26 7.94
N VAL A 43 2.72 -4.14 7.80
CA VAL A 43 3.68 -4.60 8.80
C VAL A 43 3.49 -3.80 10.10
N PRO A 44 3.66 -4.38 11.30
CA PRO A 44 3.65 -3.63 12.54
C PRO A 44 4.70 -2.51 12.55
N ALA A 45 4.35 -1.32 13.06
CA ALA A 45 5.21 -0.13 13.02
C ALA A 45 6.65 -0.38 13.52
N SER A 46 6.81 -1.21 14.55
CA SER A 46 8.11 -1.57 15.13
C SER A 46 9.05 -2.32 14.18
N LYS A 47 8.51 -2.98 13.14
CA LYS A 47 9.26 -3.80 12.19
C LYS A 47 9.42 -3.14 10.82
N ARG A 48 8.71 -2.03 10.55
CA ARG A 48 8.71 -1.39 9.22
C ARG A 48 10.08 -0.89 8.77
N GLY A 49 10.90 -0.42 9.70
CA GLY A 49 12.26 0.03 9.39
C GLY A 49 13.21 -1.08 8.94
N THR A 50 12.82 -2.35 9.06
CA THR A 50 13.66 -3.50 8.70
C THR A 50 13.04 -4.36 7.61
N LEU A 51 11.72 -4.58 7.67
CA LEU A 51 11.03 -5.45 6.72
C LEU A 51 10.38 -4.69 5.56
N GLY A 52 9.95 -3.44 5.77
CA GLY A 52 9.17 -2.67 4.80
C GLY A 52 7.78 -2.30 5.34
N ASP A 53 6.97 -1.62 4.53
CA ASP A 53 5.67 -1.12 4.95
C ASP A 53 4.57 -2.19 4.96
N TYR A 54 4.61 -3.10 3.97
CA TYR A 54 3.63 -4.17 3.78
C TYR A 54 4.31 -5.52 3.57
N SER A 55 3.64 -6.58 4.00
CA SER A 55 3.94 -7.97 3.66
C SER A 55 2.88 -8.51 2.71
N PHE A 56 3.27 -9.45 1.86
CA PHE A 56 2.37 -10.14 0.96
C PHE A 56 2.81 -11.59 0.78
N LEU A 57 1.88 -12.44 0.37
CA LEU A 57 2.13 -13.84 0.04
C LEU A 57 1.87 -14.04 -1.45
N LEU A 58 2.84 -14.63 -2.15
CA LEU A 58 2.66 -15.04 -3.54
C LEU A 58 1.86 -16.34 -3.61
N GLU A 59 0.97 -16.44 -4.59
CA GLU A 59 0.17 -17.65 -4.79
C GLU A 59 1.08 -18.86 -5.05
N GLY A 60 1.08 -19.82 -4.13
CA GLY A 60 1.88 -21.05 -4.22
C GLY A 60 3.22 -21.03 -3.48
N GLU A 61 3.52 -19.95 -2.74
CA GLU A 61 4.66 -19.88 -1.82
C GLU A 61 4.22 -19.84 -0.35
N ASP A 62 5.02 -20.45 0.52
CA ASP A 62 4.85 -20.39 1.98
C ASP A 62 5.65 -19.23 2.60
N GLU A 63 6.37 -18.43 1.80
CA GLU A 63 7.24 -17.34 2.25
C GLU A 63 6.54 -15.98 2.10
N GLU A 64 6.45 -15.23 3.20
CA GLU A 64 5.99 -13.83 3.19
C GLU A 64 7.10 -12.93 2.68
N ASP A 65 6.85 -12.26 1.56
CA ASP A 65 7.68 -11.20 1.03
C ASP A 65 7.24 -9.84 1.57
N TYR A 66 8.10 -8.83 1.40
CA TYR A 66 7.87 -7.48 1.90
C TYR A 66 8.16 -6.42 0.85
N ALA A 67 7.39 -5.33 0.91
CA ALA A 67 7.58 -4.17 0.04
C ALA A 67 7.32 -2.84 0.77
N ASP A 68 8.04 -1.82 0.32
CA ASP A 68 7.76 -0.43 0.70
C ASP A 68 6.62 0.15 -0.12
N ILE A 69 5.94 1.18 0.42
CA ILE A 69 4.85 1.87 -0.29
C ILE A 69 5.32 2.40 -1.66
N GLU A 70 6.57 2.85 -1.77
CA GLU A 70 7.15 3.33 -3.02
C GLU A 70 7.22 2.23 -4.10
N GLN A 71 7.60 1.01 -3.70
CA GLN A 71 7.66 -0.13 -4.61
C GLN A 71 6.26 -0.54 -5.06
N MET A 72 5.31 -0.62 -4.13
CA MET A 72 3.91 -0.93 -4.44
C MET A 72 3.30 0.10 -5.41
N LEU A 73 3.61 1.39 -5.21
CA LEU A 73 3.18 2.45 -6.12
C LEU A 73 3.85 2.34 -7.49
N ALA A 74 5.13 1.94 -7.55
CA ALA A 74 5.83 1.72 -8.81
C ALA A 74 5.23 0.56 -9.63
N TRP A 75 4.81 -0.51 -8.95
CA TRP A 75 4.11 -1.66 -9.54
C TRP A 75 2.63 -1.38 -9.86
N ASP A 76 2.14 -0.17 -9.59
CA ASP A 76 0.74 0.24 -9.77
C ASP A 76 -0.25 -0.65 -9.00
N ILE A 77 0.16 -1.18 -7.84
CA ILE A 77 -0.72 -1.93 -6.92
C ILE A 77 -1.89 -1.03 -6.51
N ARG A 78 -3.09 -1.62 -6.50
CA ARG A 78 -4.34 -0.96 -6.07
C ARG A 78 -5.20 -1.95 -5.30
N PRO A 79 -5.80 -1.51 -4.18
CA PRO A 79 -6.84 -2.31 -3.55
C PRO A 79 -8.00 -2.50 -4.52
N GLU A 80 -8.46 -3.73 -4.65
CA GLU A 80 -9.67 -4.04 -5.39
C GLU A 80 -10.86 -3.35 -4.70
N PRO A 81 -11.73 -2.65 -5.46
CA PRO A 81 -12.93 -2.07 -4.87
C PRO A 81 -13.83 -3.19 -4.35
N VAL A 82 -14.05 -3.23 -3.04
CA VAL A 82 -15.10 -4.07 -2.44
C VAL A 82 -16.42 -3.43 -2.85
N TYR A 83 -17.15 -4.09 -3.76
CA TYR A 83 -18.54 -3.74 -4.03
C TYR A 83 -19.36 -4.38 -2.91
N ASP A 84 -19.94 -3.58 -2.01
CA ASP A 84 -20.97 -4.10 -1.11
C ASP A 84 -22.18 -4.52 -1.95
N GLU A 85 -22.57 -5.79 -1.88
CA GLU A 85 -23.70 -6.38 -2.63
C GLU A 85 -25.08 -5.79 -2.20
N GLU A 86 -25.13 -4.75 -1.36
CA GLU A 86 -26.37 -4.08 -0.93
C GLU A 86 -26.90 -3.02 -1.92
N ASP A 87 -26.21 -2.74 -3.03
CA ASP A 87 -26.67 -1.82 -4.09
C ASP A 87 -27.33 -2.54 -5.31
N GLU A 88 -27.96 -3.70 -5.11
CA GLU A 88 -28.73 -4.42 -6.16
C GLU A 88 -30.27 -4.35 -6.01
N ASP A 89 -30.81 -3.35 -5.30
CA ASP A 89 -32.26 -3.10 -5.25
C ASP A 89 -32.58 -1.58 -5.08
N ALA A 90 -32.56 -0.82 -6.18
CA ALA A 90 -33.14 0.53 -6.24
C ALA A 90 -33.86 0.81 -7.57
#